data_AF-F2X6Z4-F1
#
_entry.id   AF-F2X6Z4-F1
#
_cell.length_a   1.000
_cell.length_b   1.000
_cell.length_c   1.000
_cell.angle_alpha   90.00
_cell.angle_beta   90.00
_cell.angle_gamma   90.00
#
_symmetry.space_group_name_H-M   'P 1'
#
loop_
_entity.id
_entity.type
_entity.pdbx_description
1 polymer ?
#
loop_
_entity_poly.entity_id
_entity_poly.type
_entity_poly.pdbx_seq_one_letter_code
_entity_poly.pdbx_strand_id
1 'polypeptide(L)'
;MYNPNSAIERVKNHLAYKLGQAMIDFTNNGGGSIALFKKLYKIKKQHKKEQKIYQQTIQIFPQLKYPSLETCGDYEQALRYKFHLSYMLGEVLIKADKTWHKGSGFKLKNDIKKANKEFQIFREIFKEFDQINSSILEGLINNKQLFLKEFPRIKNILKIHQDYKAILDNIFHNFNYFIQNFDLIEEWLLSDDFNERYKKGSHPYPSLLDPKKLNDENEKINYKNIPAELAWEMNLPLPDRYEFIMVLKGCSGHTAFSYFLLWSGYSPSIFRTCNLALKDPNVYYINKYQDLIFFWNYKNILVFEHGMEPKHQDGLKLFYLVLLNKDIYILTRDPLSRLKTWANHIIDDYVSLDTEFSLDYDFSQGFKWIKYAFGGDKVDLNQFVYSGPITNESMSVDSFISKINYNKIFYIDFHEIYPEGMLDVFKYFKDNYNFPIIQNMDFFQYSLGGSEGYLFAIPRILNIYENCDNYKIFFFSSLRLYFVKIKNIDIRYTLFPIHNDMQKKLIDISKYFINKKYYKDFFIAMSQVEFEKLYQNSYLFDKVKIYIQHLCKNIDKQINLENEKKIKEKDILLFLR
;
A
#
# COMPACT_ATOMS: atom_id res chain seq x y z
N MET A 1 28.57 40.48 -6.61
CA MET A 1 28.00 39.40 -5.79
C MET A 1 27.44 38.37 -6.75
N TYR A 2 27.81 37.10 -6.59
CA TYR A 2 27.12 36.03 -7.32
C TYR A 2 25.66 36.00 -6.86
N ASN A 3 24.74 35.73 -7.78
CA ASN A 3 23.33 35.57 -7.50
C ASN A 3 23.16 34.48 -6.42
N PRO A 4 22.74 34.83 -5.21
CA PRO A 4 22.60 33.86 -4.11
C PRO A 4 21.56 32.78 -4.40
N ASN A 5 20.65 33.04 -5.33
CA ASN A 5 19.56 32.18 -5.74
C ASN A 5 19.88 31.34 -6.99
N SER A 6 21.12 31.40 -7.52
CA SER A 6 21.59 30.53 -8.61
C SER A 6 22.54 29.45 -8.06
N ALA A 7 22.11 28.19 -8.14
CA ALA A 7 22.96 27.05 -7.85
C ALA A 7 24.12 26.94 -8.86
N ILE A 8 23.90 27.29 -10.14
CA ILE A 8 24.96 27.25 -11.16
C ILE A 8 26.10 28.19 -10.78
N GLU A 9 25.81 29.45 -10.46
CA GLU A 9 26.84 30.42 -10.09
C GLU A 9 27.57 29.99 -8.82
N ARG A 10 26.86 29.41 -7.86
CA ARG A 10 27.44 28.91 -6.62
C ARG A 10 28.38 27.73 -6.86
N VAL A 11 28.00 26.76 -7.71
CA VAL A 11 28.86 25.63 -8.09
C VAL A 11 30.08 26.11 -8.89
N LYS A 12 29.91 27.06 -9.81
CA LYS A 12 31.03 27.69 -10.53
C LYS A 12 31.96 28.47 -9.59
N ASN A 13 31.43 28.99 -8.49
CA ASN A 13 32.21 29.66 -7.46
C ASN A 13 32.98 28.69 -6.54
N HIS A 14 32.74 27.37 -6.61
CA HIS A 14 33.54 26.39 -5.88
C HIS A 14 35.02 26.47 -6.27
N LEU A 15 35.89 26.22 -5.29
CA LEU A 15 37.34 26.24 -5.51
C LEU A 15 37.75 25.28 -6.63
N ALA A 16 37.15 24.08 -6.68
CA ALA A 16 37.44 23.08 -7.71
C ALA A 16 37.21 23.67 -9.11
N TYR A 17 35.99 24.15 -9.37
CA TYR A 17 35.66 24.74 -10.67
C TYR A 17 36.61 25.89 -11.05
N LYS A 18 36.88 26.84 -10.13
CA LYS A 18 37.80 27.97 -10.39
C LYS A 18 39.21 27.51 -10.75
N LEU A 19 39.74 26.51 -10.03
CA LEU A 19 41.10 26.00 -10.26
C LEU A 19 41.21 25.26 -11.59
N GLY A 20 40.28 24.36 -11.89
CA GLY A 20 40.33 23.62 -13.15
C GLY A 20 40.01 24.49 -14.37
N GLN A 21 39.12 25.48 -14.24
CA GLN A 21 38.89 26.46 -15.30
C GLN A 21 40.17 27.24 -15.61
N ALA A 22 40.87 27.72 -14.57
CA ALA A 22 42.14 28.40 -14.75
C ALA A 22 43.22 27.53 -15.40
N MET A 23 43.18 26.21 -15.20
CA MET A 23 44.07 25.26 -15.86
C MET A 23 43.72 25.03 -17.33
N ILE A 24 42.43 24.96 -17.67
CA ILE A 24 41.95 24.86 -19.07
C ILE A 24 42.30 26.15 -19.84
N ASP A 25 42.01 27.32 -19.28
CA ASP A 25 42.33 28.60 -19.93
C ASP A 25 43.83 28.74 -20.21
N PHE A 26 44.67 28.21 -19.31
CA PHE A 26 46.11 28.28 -19.43
C PHE A 26 46.69 27.30 -20.46
N THR A 27 46.05 26.13 -20.62
CA THR A 27 46.43 25.17 -21.68
C THR A 27 46.10 25.70 -23.07
N ASN A 28 45.05 26.52 -23.21
CA ASN A 28 44.66 27.14 -24.48
C ASN A 28 45.49 28.39 -24.84
N ASN A 29 45.95 29.17 -23.86
CA ASN A 29 46.58 30.48 -24.10
C ASN A 29 48.11 30.50 -23.99
N GLY A 30 48.75 29.42 -23.52
CA GLY A 30 50.21 29.32 -23.33
C GLY A 30 50.75 30.22 -22.20
N GLY A 31 51.87 29.83 -21.58
CA GLY A 31 52.48 30.65 -20.52
C GLY A 31 53.48 29.98 -19.55
N GLY A 32 53.85 28.72 -19.75
CA GLY A 32 54.81 28.01 -18.88
C GLY A 32 54.27 27.63 -17.50
N SER A 33 54.77 26.53 -16.92
CA SER A 33 54.24 25.94 -15.68
C SER A 33 54.25 26.88 -14.47
N ILE A 34 55.25 27.76 -14.36
CA ILE A 34 55.42 28.70 -13.23
C ILE A 34 54.29 29.73 -13.15
N ALA A 35 53.84 30.27 -14.28
CA ALA A 35 52.76 31.25 -14.30
C ALA A 35 51.41 30.62 -13.94
N LEU A 36 51.18 29.36 -14.32
CA LEU A 36 50.01 28.59 -13.88
C LEU A 36 50.00 28.41 -12.36
N PHE A 37 51.11 27.98 -11.75
CA PHE A 37 51.19 27.82 -10.30
C PHE A 37 50.90 29.13 -9.54
N LYS A 38 51.45 30.26 -10.01
CA LYS A 38 51.15 31.59 -9.43
C LYS A 38 49.66 31.92 -9.52
N LYS A 39 49.02 31.64 -10.67
CA LYS A 39 47.58 31.89 -10.88
C LYS A 39 46.72 31.02 -9.95
N LEU A 40 47.00 29.73 -9.87
CA LEU A 40 46.29 28.78 -8.99
C LEU A 40 46.43 29.18 -7.50
N TYR A 41 47.64 29.56 -7.06
CA TYR A 41 47.85 30.05 -5.70
C TYR A 41 47.03 31.31 -5.39
N LYS A 42 47.00 32.27 -6.32
CA LYS A 42 46.21 33.51 -6.17
C LYS A 42 44.72 33.20 -6.04
N ILE A 43 44.18 32.30 -6.87
CA ILE A 43 42.78 31.86 -6.82
C ILE A 43 42.45 31.24 -5.46
N LYS A 44 43.29 30.30 -4.98
CA LYS A 44 43.11 29.65 -3.69
C LYS A 44 43.14 30.65 -2.53
N LYS A 45 44.09 31.58 -2.53
CA LYS A 45 44.20 32.63 -1.50
C LYS A 45 42.97 33.54 -1.50
N GLN A 46 42.53 33.97 -2.67
CA GLN A 46 41.36 34.83 -2.83
C GLN A 46 40.07 34.11 -2.38
N HIS A 47 39.84 32.87 -2.82
CA HIS A 47 38.67 32.08 -2.43
C HIS A 47 38.59 31.88 -0.91
N LYS A 48 39.73 31.61 -0.25
CA LYS A 48 39.79 31.48 1.22
C LYS A 48 39.46 32.81 1.93
N LYS A 49 39.87 33.94 1.37
CA LYS A 49 39.51 35.28 1.88
C LYS A 49 38.00 35.53 1.73
N GLU A 50 37.44 35.27 0.56
CA GLU A 50 36.00 35.40 0.27
C GLU A 50 35.15 34.53 1.20
N GLN A 51 35.53 33.27 1.42
CA GLN A 51 34.83 32.37 2.34
C GLN A 51 34.85 32.88 3.79
N LYS A 52 36.00 33.39 4.27
CA LYS A 52 36.10 33.95 5.63
C LYS A 52 35.22 35.17 5.80
N ILE A 53 35.25 36.08 4.83
CA ILE A 53 34.39 37.28 4.84
C ILE A 53 32.92 36.86 4.89
N TYR A 54 32.50 35.95 4.02
CA TYR A 54 31.11 35.46 4.00
C TYR A 54 30.69 34.84 5.34
N GLN A 55 31.52 33.97 5.93
CA GLN A 55 31.27 33.35 7.24
C GLN A 55 31.09 34.40 8.35
N GLN A 56 31.91 35.45 8.36
CA GLN A 56 31.77 36.56 9.31
C GLN A 56 30.51 37.40 9.03
N THR A 57 30.18 37.63 7.76
CA THR A 57 28.98 38.38 7.37
C THR A 57 27.70 37.66 7.80
N ILE A 58 27.59 36.34 7.60
CA ILE A 58 26.38 35.58 8.00
C ILE A 58 26.24 35.39 9.52
N GLN A 59 27.34 35.49 10.27
CA GLN A 59 27.28 35.52 11.73
C GLN A 59 26.65 36.81 12.25
N ILE A 60 26.94 37.94 11.59
CA ILE A 60 26.37 39.26 11.95
C ILE A 60 24.98 39.44 11.35
N PHE A 61 24.76 38.92 10.13
CA PHE A 61 23.51 39.06 9.38
C PHE A 61 23.01 37.67 8.91
N PRO A 62 22.34 36.91 9.79
CA PRO A 62 21.84 35.57 9.45
C PRO A 62 20.92 35.52 8.23
N GLN A 63 20.20 36.61 7.94
CA GLN A 63 19.33 36.76 6.77
C GLN A 63 20.08 36.75 5.42
N LEU A 64 21.40 36.98 5.42
CA LEU A 64 22.23 36.90 4.21
C LEU A 64 22.74 35.48 3.92
N LYS A 65 22.39 34.50 4.76
CA LYS A 65 22.73 33.10 4.54
C LYS A 65 22.05 32.61 3.26
N TYR A 66 22.85 32.08 2.34
CA TYR A 66 22.32 31.50 1.12
C TYR A 66 21.37 30.35 1.41
N PRO A 67 20.30 30.19 0.61
CA PRO A 67 19.44 29.03 0.69
C PRO A 67 20.23 27.75 0.40
N SER A 68 19.65 26.58 0.68
CA SER A 68 20.28 25.33 0.26
C SER A 68 20.38 25.28 -1.28
N LEU A 69 21.28 24.45 -1.83
CA LEU A 69 21.46 24.43 -3.29
C LEU A 69 20.24 23.82 -3.98
N GLU A 70 19.59 22.87 -3.31
CA GLU A 70 18.45 22.08 -3.78
C GLU A 70 17.19 22.93 -3.98
N THR A 71 17.09 24.07 -3.29
CA THR A 71 15.93 24.98 -3.41
C THR A 71 16.09 26.01 -4.53
N CYS A 72 17.24 26.09 -5.19
CA CYS A 72 17.44 26.96 -6.35
C CYS A 72 16.80 26.34 -7.60
N GLY A 73 16.10 27.16 -8.41
CA GLY A 73 15.41 26.68 -9.62
C GLY A 73 16.34 26.10 -10.72
N ASP A 74 17.64 26.41 -10.67
CA ASP A 74 18.68 25.93 -11.59
C ASP A 74 19.55 24.79 -11.00
N TYR A 75 19.08 24.13 -9.93
CA TYR A 75 19.83 23.08 -9.20
C TYR A 75 20.23 21.88 -10.07
N GLU A 76 19.31 21.36 -10.89
CA GLU A 76 19.59 20.23 -11.78
C GLU A 76 20.73 20.54 -12.76
N GLN A 77 20.71 21.74 -13.36
CA GLN A 77 21.79 22.16 -14.25
C GLN A 77 23.09 22.37 -13.47
N ALA A 78 23.03 22.85 -12.22
CA ALA A 78 24.20 23.00 -11.36
C ALA A 78 24.87 21.64 -11.04
N LEU A 79 24.11 20.56 -10.89
CA LEU A 79 24.67 19.22 -10.67
C LEU A 79 25.51 18.75 -11.86
N ARG A 80 25.10 19.05 -13.11
CA ARG A 80 25.89 18.72 -14.31
C ARG A 80 27.28 19.34 -14.29
N TYR A 81 27.45 20.51 -13.66
CA TYR A 81 28.76 21.16 -13.54
C TYR A 81 29.75 20.38 -12.67
N LYS A 82 29.31 19.48 -11.78
CA LYS A 82 30.22 18.59 -11.02
C LYS A 82 30.91 17.56 -11.91
N PHE A 83 30.34 17.26 -13.08
CA PHE A 83 30.91 16.39 -14.11
C PHE A 83 31.61 17.17 -15.24
N HIS A 84 31.60 18.50 -15.19
CA HIS A 84 32.32 19.33 -16.14
C HIS A 84 33.83 19.14 -15.98
N LEU A 85 34.58 19.20 -17.09
CA LEU A 85 36.02 18.99 -17.08
C LEU A 85 36.72 19.95 -16.10
N SER A 86 36.33 21.23 -16.08
CA SER A 86 36.85 22.23 -15.11
C SER A 86 36.68 21.79 -13.66
N TYR A 87 35.56 21.16 -13.30
CA TYR A 87 35.32 20.75 -11.93
C TYR A 87 36.20 19.55 -11.57
N MET A 88 36.22 18.52 -12.41
CA MET A 88 37.00 17.29 -12.19
C MET A 88 38.51 17.55 -12.11
N LEU A 89 39.03 18.39 -13.00
CA LEU A 89 40.44 18.81 -12.96
C LEU A 89 40.75 19.60 -11.69
N GLY A 90 39.82 20.45 -11.25
CA GLY A 90 39.90 21.16 -9.98
C GLY A 90 40.00 20.23 -8.76
N GLU A 91 39.20 19.17 -8.73
CA GLU A 91 39.25 18.16 -7.67
C GLU A 91 40.62 17.46 -7.62
N VAL A 92 41.18 17.12 -8.79
CA VAL A 92 42.53 16.56 -8.90
C VAL A 92 43.58 17.53 -8.35
N LEU A 93 43.51 18.82 -8.71
CA LEU A 93 44.43 19.84 -8.22
C LEU A 93 44.34 20.02 -6.69
N ILE A 94 43.12 20.06 -6.14
CA ILE A 94 42.90 20.17 -4.70
C ILE A 94 43.46 18.94 -3.97
N LYS A 95 43.21 17.74 -4.51
CA LYS A 95 43.73 16.50 -3.93
C LYS A 95 45.26 16.49 -3.94
N ALA A 96 45.86 16.84 -5.08
CA ALA A 96 47.31 16.88 -5.24
C ALA A 96 47.99 17.91 -4.33
N ASP A 97 47.37 19.07 -4.11
CA ASP A 97 47.83 20.10 -3.17
C ASP A 97 47.77 19.60 -1.70
N LYS A 98 46.66 18.94 -1.31
CA LYS A 98 46.51 18.38 0.04
C LYS A 98 47.52 17.26 0.34
N THR A 99 47.85 16.43 -0.63
CA THR A 99 48.78 15.30 -0.46
C THR A 99 50.16 15.56 -1.02
N TRP A 100 50.52 16.82 -1.28
CA TRP A 100 51.78 17.17 -1.93
C TRP A 100 53.00 16.57 -1.23
N HIS A 101 53.01 16.62 0.11
CA HIS A 101 54.03 16.04 1.00
C HIS A 101 54.15 14.50 0.89
N LYS A 102 53.15 13.81 0.30
CA LYS A 102 53.16 12.37 0.02
C LYS A 102 53.56 12.05 -1.43
N GLY A 103 54.13 13.02 -2.16
CA GLY A 103 54.62 12.83 -3.52
C GLY A 103 53.55 12.84 -4.62
N SER A 104 52.33 13.34 -4.36
CA SER A 104 51.27 13.42 -5.38
C SER A 104 51.60 14.33 -6.57
N GLY A 105 52.54 15.27 -6.40
CA GLY A 105 53.04 16.10 -7.51
C GLY A 105 53.60 15.28 -8.68
N PHE A 106 54.23 14.13 -8.39
CA PHE A 106 54.75 13.21 -9.42
C PHE A 106 53.64 12.44 -10.15
N LYS A 107 52.46 12.26 -9.52
CA LYS A 107 51.31 11.56 -10.09
C LYS A 107 50.33 12.48 -10.81
N LEU A 108 50.45 13.80 -10.62
CA LEU A 108 49.51 14.81 -11.14
C LEU A 108 49.25 14.70 -12.64
N LYS A 109 50.28 14.46 -13.46
CA LYS A 109 50.12 14.26 -14.91
C LYS A 109 49.23 13.05 -15.24
N ASN A 110 49.40 11.95 -14.49
CA ASN A 110 48.60 10.73 -14.67
C ASN A 110 47.17 10.92 -14.14
N ASP A 111 47.00 11.62 -13.02
CA ASP A 111 45.69 11.93 -12.45
C ASP A 111 44.88 12.87 -13.36
N ILE A 112 45.53 13.86 -14.00
CA ILE A 112 44.91 14.71 -15.02
C ILE A 112 44.48 13.87 -16.24
N LYS A 113 45.35 12.97 -16.73
CA LYS A 113 44.98 12.03 -17.81
C LYS A 113 43.79 11.16 -17.43
N LYS A 114 43.74 10.68 -16.18
CA LYS A 114 42.62 9.90 -15.66
C LYS A 114 41.33 10.73 -15.64
N ALA A 115 41.35 11.94 -15.09
CA ALA A 115 40.19 12.84 -15.06
C ALA A 115 39.67 13.17 -16.47
N ASN A 116 40.57 13.36 -17.45
CA ASN A 116 40.17 13.53 -18.86
C ASN A 116 39.44 12.30 -19.42
N LYS A 117 39.90 11.08 -19.10
CA LYS A 117 39.22 9.84 -19.50
C LYS A 117 37.84 9.71 -18.85
N GLU A 118 37.77 9.94 -17.53
CA GLU A 118 36.50 9.92 -16.80
C GLU A 118 35.51 10.97 -17.35
N PHE A 119 35.99 12.17 -17.71
CA PHE A 119 35.17 13.18 -18.35
C PHE A 119 34.59 12.71 -19.69
N GLN A 120 35.36 11.99 -20.52
CA GLN A 120 34.81 11.45 -21.77
C GLN A 120 33.71 10.42 -21.51
N ILE A 121 33.85 9.58 -20.48
CA ILE A 121 32.81 8.61 -20.07
C ILE A 121 31.51 9.33 -19.70
N PHE A 122 31.58 10.35 -18.84
CA PHE A 122 30.37 11.11 -18.47
C PHE A 122 29.78 11.86 -19.65
N ARG A 123 30.63 12.46 -20.50
CA ARG A 123 30.18 13.15 -21.72
C ARG A 123 29.46 12.20 -22.67
N GLU A 124 29.94 10.98 -22.79
CA GLU A 124 29.33 9.93 -23.62
C GLU A 124 27.96 9.55 -23.09
N ILE A 125 27.83 9.23 -21.79
CA ILE A 125 26.53 8.90 -21.21
C ILE A 125 25.53 10.05 -21.27
N PHE A 126 25.97 11.28 -21.02
CA PHE A 126 25.09 12.46 -21.10
C PHE A 126 24.66 12.80 -22.53
N LYS A 127 25.35 12.25 -23.54
CA LYS A 127 24.97 12.38 -24.95
C LYS A 127 24.05 11.24 -25.39
N GLU A 128 24.25 10.04 -24.84
CA GLU A 128 23.45 8.86 -25.20
C GLU A 128 22.08 8.84 -24.51
N PHE A 129 21.94 9.47 -23.33
CA PHE A 129 20.70 9.46 -22.56
C PHE A 129 20.21 10.89 -22.28
N ASP A 130 19.14 11.29 -22.97
CA ASP A 130 18.57 12.65 -22.85
C ASP A 130 17.79 12.85 -21.53
N GLN A 131 17.34 11.77 -20.89
CA GLN A 131 16.48 11.78 -19.68
C GLN A 131 17.29 11.78 -18.37
N ILE A 132 18.26 12.69 -18.24
CA ILE A 132 19.07 12.80 -17.02
C ILE A 132 18.57 13.96 -16.17
N ASN A 133 17.80 13.60 -15.14
CA ASN A 133 17.27 14.49 -14.11
C ASN A 133 18.22 14.62 -12.90
N SER A 134 17.81 15.38 -11.88
CA SER A 134 18.61 15.62 -10.68
C SER A 134 18.91 14.36 -9.86
N SER A 135 17.97 13.43 -9.71
CA SER A 135 18.18 12.22 -8.89
C SER A 135 19.22 11.28 -9.50
N ILE A 136 19.23 11.13 -10.83
CA ILE A 136 20.26 10.35 -11.55
C ILE A 136 21.62 11.00 -11.39
N LEU A 137 21.70 12.34 -11.51
CA LEU A 137 22.96 13.08 -11.32
C LEU A 137 23.50 12.91 -9.90
N GLU A 138 22.64 12.95 -8.89
CA GLU A 138 23.02 12.68 -7.50
C GLU A 138 23.47 11.23 -7.30
N GLY A 139 22.76 10.26 -7.87
CA GLY A 139 23.17 8.85 -7.87
C GLY A 139 24.55 8.64 -8.51
N LEU A 140 24.83 9.30 -9.64
CA LEU A 140 26.14 9.28 -10.30
C LEU A 140 27.23 9.93 -9.45
N ILE A 141 26.93 11.05 -8.76
CA ILE A 141 27.89 11.71 -7.86
C ILE A 141 28.25 10.77 -6.71
N ASN A 142 27.24 10.18 -6.07
CA ASN A 142 27.40 9.33 -4.90
C ASN A 142 28.11 8.01 -5.22
N ASN A 143 27.89 7.46 -6.42
CA ASN A 143 28.47 6.18 -6.84
C ASN A 143 29.54 6.32 -7.95
N LYS A 144 30.14 7.50 -8.11
CA LYS A 144 31.08 7.84 -9.21
C LYS A 144 32.13 6.77 -9.45
N GLN A 145 32.77 6.25 -8.40
CA GLN A 145 33.84 5.26 -8.54
C GLN A 145 33.32 3.89 -9.00
N LEU A 146 32.21 3.42 -8.45
CA LEU A 146 31.58 2.16 -8.87
C LEU A 146 31.11 2.26 -10.32
N PHE A 147 30.41 3.35 -10.65
CA PHE A 147 29.94 3.60 -12.00
C PHE A 147 31.09 3.61 -13.02
N LEU A 148 32.18 4.34 -12.76
CA LEU A 148 33.34 4.36 -13.66
C LEU A 148 34.00 3.00 -13.82
N LYS A 149 34.02 2.18 -12.76
CA LYS A 149 34.56 0.81 -12.79
C LYS A 149 33.70 -0.10 -13.66
N GLU A 150 32.38 -0.01 -13.53
CA GLU A 150 31.43 -0.89 -14.21
C GLU A 150 30.88 -0.29 -15.53
N PHE A 151 31.34 0.90 -15.94
CA PHE A 151 30.79 1.63 -17.09
C PHE A 151 30.69 0.80 -18.38
N PRO A 152 31.69 -0.01 -18.80
CA PRO A 152 31.57 -0.82 -20.01
C PRO A 152 30.42 -1.84 -19.93
N ARG A 153 30.23 -2.45 -18.76
CA ARG A 153 29.16 -3.42 -18.47
C ARG A 153 27.80 -2.74 -18.43
N ILE A 154 27.69 -1.60 -17.73
CA ILE A 154 26.48 -0.77 -17.70
C ILE A 154 26.10 -0.34 -19.12
N LYS A 155 27.06 0.16 -19.91
CA LYS A 155 26.83 0.55 -21.29
C LYS A 155 26.30 -0.62 -22.14
N ASN A 156 26.85 -1.82 -21.94
CA ASN A 156 26.38 -3.02 -22.61
C ASN A 156 24.91 -3.31 -22.27
N ILE A 157 24.53 -3.26 -20.99
CA ILE A 157 23.15 -3.47 -20.53
C ILE A 157 22.18 -2.45 -21.15
N LEU A 158 22.53 -1.17 -21.09
CA LEU A 158 21.69 -0.11 -21.66
C LEU A 158 21.53 -0.26 -23.17
N LYS A 159 22.57 -0.73 -23.88
CA LYS A 159 22.53 -1.00 -25.32
C LYS A 159 21.69 -2.25 -25.64
N ILE A 160 21.83 -3.32 -24.86
CA ILE A 160 21.04 -4.55 -25.04
C ILE A 160 19.55 -4.25 -24.93
N HIS A 161 19.17 -3.38 -23.99
CA HIS A 161 17.77 -3.03 -23.71
C HIS A 161 17.35 -1.67 -24.28
N GLN A 162 18.09 -1.14 -25.26
CA GLN A 162 17.82 0.19 -25.86
C GLN A 162 16.42 0.31 -26.49
N ASP A 163 15.85 -0.81 -26.93
CA ASP A 163 14.53 -0.93 -27.54
C ASP A 163 13.40 -1.16 -26.51
N TYR A 164 13.75 -1.43 -25.25
CA TYR A 164 12.81 -1.73 -24.19
C TYR A 164 12.72 -0.58 -23.19
N LYS A 165 11.99 0.47 -23.57
CA LYS A 165 11.89 1.71 -22.78
C LYS A 165 11.51 1.50 -21.31
N ALA A 166 10.58 0.60 -21.02
CA ALA A 166 10.08 0.39 -19.65
C ALA A 166 11.18 -0.06 -18.66
N ILE A 167 12.12 -0.92 -19.08
CA ILE A 167 13.23 -1.30 -18.20
C ILE A 167 14.27 -0.18 -18.08
N LEU A 168 14.52 0.59 -19.13
CA LEU A 168 15.40 1.76 -19.06
C LEU A 168 14.85 2.79 -18.07
N ASP A 169 13.56 3.11 -18.17
CA ASP A 169 12.88 4.02 -17.26
C ASP A 169 13.00 3.52 -15.80
N ASN A 170 12.83 2.21 -15.56
CA ASN A 170 13.02 1.60 -14.24
C ASN A 170 14.48 1.70 -13.73
N ILE A 171 15.48 1.41 -14.58
CA ILE A 171 16.91 1.54 -14.24
C ILE A 171 17.24 2.98 -13.86
N PHE A 172 16.80 3.96 -14.65
CA PHE A 172 17.11 5.36 -14.41
C PHE A 172 16.37 5.93 -13.20
N HIS A 173 15.12 5.53 -12.98
CA HIS A 173 14.38 5.91 -11.78
C HIS A 173 15.06 5.39 -10.51
N ASN A 174 15.56 4.15 -10.54
CA ASN A 174 16.19 3.47 -9.40
C ASN A 174 17.72 3.46 -9.49
N PHE A 175 18.34 4.44 -10.15
CA PHE A 175 19.74 4.39 -10.57
C PHE A 175 20.74 4.21 -9.43
N ASN A 176 20.51 4.84 -8.28
CA ASN A 176 21.37 4.67 -7.10
C ASN A 176 21.38 3.19 -6.63
N TYR A 177 20.20 2.56 -6.54
CA TYR A 177 20.09 1.15 -6.17
C TYR A 177 20.68 0.24 -7.25
N PHE A 178 20.46 0.57 -8.53
CA PHE A 178 21.01 -0.14 -9.67
C PHE A 178 22.53 -0.25 -9.60
N ILE A 179 23.24 0.86 -9.37
CA ILE A 179 24.71 0.85 -9.29
C ILE A 179 25.23 0.11 -8.06
N GLN A 180 24.55 0.23 -6.92
CA GLN A 180 24.97 -0.44 -5.68
C GLN A 180 24.83 -1.96 -5.75
N ASN A 181 23.91 -2.46 -6.56
CA ASN A 181 23.61 -3.89 -6.71
C ASN A 181 23.82 -4.39 -8.16
N PHE A 182 24.74 -3.74 -8.88
CA PHE A 182 24.88 -3.91 -10.33
C PHE A 182 25.13 -5.36 -10.76
N ASP A 183 25.99 -6.11 -10.06
CA ASP A 183 26.32 -7.48 -10.46
C ASP A 183 25.07 -8.40 -10.48
N LEU A 184 24.20 -8.28 -9.47
CA LEU A 184 22.96 -9.05 -9.38
C LEU A 184 21.94 -8.64 -10.44
N ILE A 185 21.83 -7.33 -10.68
CA ILE A 185 20.89 -6.80 -11.67
C ILE A 185 21.37 -7.12 -13.09
N GLU A 186 22.68 -7.04 -13.36
CA GLU A 186 23.24 -7.43 -14.64
C GLU A 186 22.96 -8.90 -14.95
N GLU A 187 23.22 -9.81 -14.00
CA GLU A 187 22.92 -11.24 -14.14
C GLU A 187 21.45 -11.46 -14.50
N TRP A 188 20.53 -10.79 -13.79
CA TRP A 188 19.10 -10.89 -14.04
C TRP A 188 18.72 -10.36 -15.43
N LEU A 189 19.15 -9.15 -15.79
CA LEU A 189 18.78 -8.49 -17.04
C LEU A 189 19.40 -9.15 -18.28
N LEU A 190 20.42 -9.98 -18.12
CA LEU A 190 21.02 -10.79 -19.19
C LEU A 190 20.43 -12.21 -19.27
N SER A 191 19.58 -12.61 -18.32
CA SER A 191 19.04 -13.97 -18.27
C SER A 191 17.98 -14.24 -19.34
N ASP A 192 17.90 -15.49 -19.79
CA ASP A 192 16.82 -15.96 -20.68
C ASP A 192 15.44 -15.81 -20.02
N ASP A 193 15.39 -15.95 -18.70
CA ASP A 193 14.17 -15.85 -17.91
C ASP A 193 13.60 -14.42 -17.89
N PHE A 194 14.44 -13.39 -17.73
CA PHE A 194 14.02 -12.00 -17.92
C PHE A 194 13.53 -11.76 -19.35
N ASN A 195 14.25 -12.29 -20.34
CA ASN A 195 13.90 -12.10 -21.74
C ASN A 195 12.52 -12.67 -22.07
N GLU A 196 12.25 -13.92 -21.67
CA GLU A 196 10.97 -14.58 -21.94
C GLU A 196 9.81 -13.94 -21.15
N ARG A 197 10.01 -13.56 -19.88
CA ARG A 197 8.94 -12.99 -19.06
C ARG A 197 8.60 -11.54 -19.38
N TYR A 198 9.62 -10.73 -19.65
CA TYR A 198 9.45 -9.29 -19.72
C TYR A 198 9.73 -8.73 -21.11
N LYS A 199 10.89 -9.04 -21.68
CA LYS A 199 11.35 -8.37 -22.92
C LYS A 199 10.58 -8.79 -24.16
N LYS A 200 10.40 -10.09 -24.40
CA LYS A 200 9.76 -10.65 -25.60
C LYS A 200 8.35 -10.13 -25.83
N GLY A 201 7.59 -9.97 -24.74
CA GLY A 201 6.24 -9.40 -24.74
C GLY A 201 6.18 -7.88 -24.56
N SER A 202 7.32 -7.19 -24.43
CA SER A 202 7.39 -5.76 -24.10
C SER A 202 6.54 -5.40 -22.88
N HIS A 203 6.67 -6.20 -21.80
CA HIS A 203 5.88 -6.06 -20.59
C HIS A 203 5.99 -4.62 -20.02
N PRO A 204 4.90 -3.95 -19.64
CA PRO A 204 4.96 -2.52 -19.30
C PRO A 204 5.68 -2.22 -17.97
N TYR A 205 5.78 -3.20 -17.07
CA TYR A 205 6.39 -3.04 -15.74
C TYR A 205 7.43 -4.14 -15.46
N PRO A 206 8.59 -4.13 -16.13
CA PRO A 206 9.64 -5.13 -15.90
C PRO A 206 10.30 -4.95 -14.54
N SER A 207 10.52 -6.05 -13.82
CA SER A 207 11.21 -6.03 -12.53
C SER A 207 12.71 -5.78 -12.69
N LEU A 208 13.29 -4.99 -11.78
CA LEU A 208 14.73 -4.71 -11.79
C LEU A 208 15.57 -5.86 -11.19
N LEU A 209 14.94 -6.73 -10.40
CA LEU A 209 15.55 -7.90 -9.76
C LEU A 209 14.76 -9.17 -10.12
N ASP A 210 15.42 -10.32 -10.01
CA ASP A 210 14.80 -11.64 -10.22
C ASP A 210 13.81 -11.97 -9.10
N PRO A 211 12.48 -11.97 -9.37
CA PRO A 211 11.48 -12.24 -8.34
C PRO A 211 11.57 -13.65 -7.75
N LYS A 212 12.11 -14.63 -8.48
CA LYS A 212 12.26 -15.99 -7.96
C LYS A 212 13.32 -16.05 -6.87
N LYS A 213 14.50 -15.49 -7.12
CA LYS A 213 15.58 -15.42 -6.10
C LYS A 213 15.14 -14.61 -4.88
N LEU A 214 14.38 -13.53 -5.07
CA LEU A 214 13.90 -12.72 -3.94
C LEU A 214 13.01 -13.47 -2.94
N ASN A 215 12.42 -14.60 -3.34
CA ASN A 215 11.66 -15.47 -2.44
C ASN A 215 12.53 -16.42 -1.61
N ASP A 216 13.83 -16.52 -1.84
CA ASP A 216 14.75 -17.30 -1.01
C ASP A 216 15.34 -16.42 0.11
N GLU A 217 15.15 -16.83 1.36
CA GLU A 217 15.66 -16.09 2.52
C GLU A 217 17.19 -16.19 2.67
N ASN A 218 17.81 -17.16 2.01
CA ASN A 218 19.26 -17.34 2.02
C ASN A 218 19.96 -16.37 1.05
N GLU A 219 19.22 -15.76 0.13
CA GLU A 219 19.76 -14.75 -0.77
C GLU A 219 20.11 -13.48 0.00
N LYS A 220 21.24 -12.86 -0.37
CA LYS A 220 21.73 -11.62 0.26
C LYS A 220 20.69 -10.50 0.15
N ILE A 221 19.98 -10.44 -0.97
CA ILE A 221 18.87 -9.52 -1.21
C ILE A 221 17.62 -10.38 -1.43
N ASN A 222 16.59 -10.14 -0.64
CA ASN A 222 15.34 -10.87 -0.68
C ASN A 222 14.18 -9.97 -0.22
N TYR A 223 12.95 -10.43 -0.38
CA TYR A 223 11.78 -9.60 -0.07
C TYR A 223 11.71 -9.11 1.39
N LYS A 224 12.35 -9.78 2.35
CA LYS A 224 12.37 -9.33 3.76
C LYS A 224 13.30 -8.14 4.01
N ASN A 225 14.26 -7.89 3.14
CA ASN A 225 15.25 -6.82 3.31
C ASN A 225 15.09 -5.66 2.31
N ILE A 226 14.20 -5.78 1.33
CA ILE A 226 13.80 -4.68 0.45
C ILE A 226 12.60 -3.95 1.07
N PRO A 227 12.67 -2.62 1.28
CA PRO A 227 11.51 -1.81 1.66
C PRO A 227 10.40 -1.90 0.62
N ALA A 228 9.14 -1.97 1.07
CA ALA A 228 7.98 -2.17 0.20
C ALA A 228 7.82 -1.04 -0.85
N GLU A 229 8.11 0.20 -0.47
CA GLU A 229 8.09 1.38 -1.33
C GLU A 229 9.10 1.21 -2.47
N LEU A 230 10.32 0.78 -2.13
CA LEU A 230 11.37 0.54 -3.12
C LEU A 230 11.02 -0.66 -4.03
N ALA A 231 10.39 -1.70 -3.49
CA ALA A 231 9.91 -2.82 -4.29
C ALA A 231 8.86 -2.37 -5.32
N TRP A 232 7.96 -1.47 -4.95
CA TRP A 232 7.01 -0.85 -5.88
C TRP A 232 7.72 -0.04 -6.97
N GLU A 233 8.66 0.83 -6.60
CA GLU A 233 9.41 1.65 -7.58
C GLU A 233 10.23 0.81 -8.55
N MET A 234 10.75 -0.34 -8.10
CA MET A 234 11.52 -1.27 -8.93
C MET A 234 10.64 -2.26 -9.73
N ASN A 235 9.31 -2.10 -9.71
CA ASN A 235 8.32 -2.98 -10.34
C ASN A 235 8.48 -4.44 -9.92
N LEU A 236 8.81 -4.70 -8.66
CA LEU A 236 8.83 -6.06 -8.15
C LEU A 236 7.40 -6.56 -7.96
N PRO A 237 7.08 -7.82 -8.32
CA PRO A 237 5.81 -8.39 -7.96
C PRO A 237 5.77 -8.67 -6.45
N LEU A 238 4.58 -8.92 -5.91
CA LEU A 238 4.43 -9.33 -4.52
C LEU A 238 5.22 -10.62 -4.23
N PRO A 239 5.69 -10.81 -2.98
CA PRO A 239 6.29 -12.08 -2.57
C PRO A 239 5.37 -13.25 -2.87
N ASP A 240 5.93 -14.35 -3.35
CA ASP A 240 5.19 -15.56 -3.69
C ASP A 240 4.92 -16.39 -2.42
N ARG A 241 4.04 -15.84 -1.56
CA ARG A 241 3.68 -16.36 -0.24
C ARG A 241 2.18 -16.49 -0.05
N TYR A 242 1.49 -16.81 -1.14
CA TYR A 242 0.07 -17.10 -1.17
C TYR A 242 -0.26 -18.16 -2.23
N GLU A 243 -1.25 -19.00 -1.93
CA GLU A 243 -1.59 -20.17 -2.79
C GLU A 243 -2.37 -19.75 -4.03
N PHE A 244 -3.35 -18.86 -3.86
CA PHE A 244 -4.23 -18.37 -4.92
C PHE A 244 -4.77 -16.98 -4.57
N ILE A 245 -5.46 -16.36 -5.53
CA ILE A 245 -6.03 -15.03 -5.41
C ILE A 245 -7.56 -15.14 -5.33
N MET A 246 -8.15 -14.49 -4.33
CA MET A 246 -9.59 -14.37 -4.15
C MET A 246 -10.02 -12.95 -4.51
N VAL A 247 -10.68 -12.79 -5.65
CA VAL A 247 -11.22 -11.52 -6.12
C VAL A 247 -12.64 -11.35 -5.58
N LEU A 248 -12.79 -10.34 -4.73
CA LEU A 248 -14.06 -9.99 -4.12
C LEU A 248 -14.60 -8.71 -4.75
N LYS A 249 -15.92 -8.65 -4.92
CA LYS A 249 -16.61 -7.48 -5.46
C LYS A 249 -17.68 -6.97 -4.50
N GLY A 250 -17.79 -5.64 -4.41
CA GLY A 250 -18.81 -4.97 -3.60
C GLY A 250 -20.22 -5.49 -3.91
N CYS A 251 -21.07 -5.56 -2.89
CA CYS A 251 -22.45 -6.07 -2.98
C CYS A 251 -22.61 -7.55 -3.39
N SER A 252 -21.54 -8.34 -3.42
CA SER A 252 -21.57 -9.77 -3.78
C SER A 252 -21.45 -10.71 -2.57
N GLY A 253 -21.69 -10.24 -1.35
CA GLY A 253 -21.45 -11.03 -0.12
C GLY A 253 -20.00 -11.03 0.37
N HIS A 254 -19.14 -10.20 -0.23
CA HIS A 254 -17.71 -10.12 0.10
C HIS A 254 -17.41 -9.97 1.60
N THR A 255 -18.13 -9.13 2.34
CA THR A 255 -17.89 -8.92 3.78
C THR A 255 -18.07 -10.21 4.59
N ALA A 256 -19.19 -10.92 4.37
CA ALA A 256 -19.47 -12.18 5.07
C ALA A 256 -18.43 -13.23 4.70
N PHE A 257 -18.12 -13.37 3.40
CA PHE A 257 -17.12 -14.32 2.95
C PHE A 257 -15.72 -14.00 3.50
N SER A 258 -15.34 -12.73 3.60
CA SER A 258 -14.09 -12.30 4.26
C SER A 258 -14.02 -12.71 5.73
N TYR A 259 -15.13 -12.62 6.48
CA TYR A 259 -15.18 -13.14 7.84
C TYR A 259 -14.95 -14.65 7.87
N PHE A 260 -15.60 -15.43 7.00
CA PHE A 260 -15.39 -16.87 6.95
C PHE A 260 -13.96 -17.27 6.59
N LEU A 261 -13.33 -16.54 5.67
CA LEU A 261 -11.92 -16.73 5.31
C LEU A 261 -10.97 -16.39 6.47
N LEU A 262 -11.23 -15.28 7.18
CA LEU A 262 -10.51 -14.92 8.40
C LEU A 262 -10.68 -16.01 9.46
N TRP A 263 -11.91 -16.46 9.67
CA TRP A 263 -12.27 -17.41 10.70
C TRP A 263 -11.65 -18.78 10.49
N SER A 264 -11.44 -19.12 9.22
CA SER A 264 -10.79 -20.36 8.82
C SER A 264 -9.26 -20.25 8.82
N GLY A 265 -8.71 -19.06 9.06
CA GLY A 265 -7.27 -18.82 9.06
C GLY A 265 -6.65 -18.75 7.67
N TYR A 266 -7.43 -18.49 6.62
CA TYR A 266 -6.94 -18.41 5.24
C TYR A 266 -6.21 -17.08 4.97
N SER A 267 -6.67 -16.00 5.61
CA SER A 267 -6.09 -14.67 5.45
C SER A 267 -6.25 -13.85 6.74
N PRO A 268 -5.27 -13.90 7.66
CA PRO A 268 -5.34 -13.18 8.94
C PRO A 268 -5.43 -11.65 8.80
N SER A 269 -4.91 -11.09 7.70
CA SER A 269 -4.90 -9.64 7.45
C SER A 269 -5.99 -9.16 6.49
N ILE A 270 -7.00 -9.99 6.19
CA ILE A 270 -8.00 -9.71 5.15
C ILE A 270 -8.64 -8.32 5.26
N PHE A 271 -8.92 -7.85 6.48
CA PHE A 271 -9.55 -6.54 6.75
C PHE A 271 -8.58 -5.36 6.85
N ARG A 272 -7.27 -5.57 6.73
CA ARG A 272 -6.25 -4.51 6.85
C ARG A 272 -6.20 -3.58 5.63
N THR A 273 -6.76 -3.98 4.50
CA THR A 273 -6.61 -3.21 3.25
C THR A 273 -7.93 -2.70 2.66
N CYS A 274 -9.09 -3.15 3.16
CA CYS A 274 -10.38 -2.95 2.52
C CYS A 274 -10.74 -1.46 2.28
N ASN A 275 -10.38 -0.57 3.21
CA ASN A 275 -10.68 0.87 3.07
C ASN A 275 -9.59 1.69 2.36
N LEU A 276 -8.34 1.20 2.31
CA LEU A 276 -7.20 1.93 1.75
C LEU A 276 -6.97 1.61 0.26
N ALA A 277 -7.33 0.38 -0.16
CA ALA A 277 -7.26 -0.10 -1.55
C ALA A 277 -8.01 0.81 -2.54
N LEU A 278 -9.13 1.37 -2.09
CA LEU A 278 -10.09 2.07 -2.94
C LEU A 278 -9.59 3.41 -3.49
N LYS A 279 -8.42 3.90 -3.05
CA LYS A 279 -7.93 5.26 -3.38
C LYS A 279 -6.52 5.30 -4.00
N ASP A 280 -5.62 4.38 -3.65
CA ASP A 280 -4.22 4.43 -4.09
C ASP A 280 -3.62 3.01 -4.31
N PRO A 281 -3.32 2.62 -5.55
CA PRO A 281 -2.70 1.33 -5.87
C PRO A 281 -1.33 1.08 -5.21
N ASN A 282 -0.52 2.11 -5.02
CA ASN A 282 0.79 1.99 -4.37
C ASN A 282 0.61 1.59 -2.90
N VAL A 283 -0.30 2.29 -2.19
CA VAL A 283 -0.62 1.98 -0.79
C VAL A 283 -1.17 0.56 -0.64
N TYR A 284 -2.00 0.09 -1.58
CA TYR A 284 -2.45 -1.30 -1.57
C TYR A 284 -1.28 -2.28 -1.68
N TYR A 285 -0.41 -2.09 -2.67
CA TYR A 285 0.75 -2.95 -2.89
C TYR A 285 1.65 -2.98 -1.66
N ILE A 286 2.00 -1.82 -1.09
CA ILE A 286 2.85 -1.71 0.12
C ILE A 286 2.25 -2.50 1.28
N ASN A 287 0.95 -2.35 1.54
CA ASN A 287 0.29 -3.06 2.64
C ASN A 287 0.30 -4.57 2.43
N LYS A 288 -0.03 -5.04 1.21
CA LYS A 288 0.01 -6.48 0.89
C LYS A 288 1.42 -7.06 0.92
N TYR A 289 2.40 -6.30 0.46
CA TYR A 289 3.80 -6.66 0.58
C TYR A 289 4.17 -6.89 2.05
N GLN A 290 3.89 -5.90 2.91
CA GLN A 290 4.19 -6.00 4.34
C GLN A 290 3.44 -7.16 5.03
N ASP A 291 2.17 -7.39 4.67
CA ASP A 291 1.38 -8.52 5.18
C ASP A 291 2.04 -9.87 4.82
N LEU A 292 2.44 -10.05 3.56
CA LEU A 292 3.07 -11.30 3.10
C LEU A 292 4.45 -11.51 3.74
N ILE A 293 5.18 -10.43 4.06
CA ILE A 293 6.41 -10.53 4.86
C ILE A 293 6.12 -10.93 6.30
N PHE A 294 5.11 -10.32 6.92
CA PHE A 294 4.76 -10.60 8.31
C PHE A 294 4.27 -12.04 8.47
N PHE A 295 3.45 -12.52 7.54
CA PHE A 295 2.87 -13.86 7.51
C PHE A 295 3.65 -14.84 6.64
N TRP A 296 4.96 -14.63 6.46
CA TRP A 296 5.80 -15.38 5.50
C TRP A 296 5.74 -16.91 5.64
N ASN A 297 5.64 -17.42 6.87
CA ASN A 297 5.58 -18.86 7.17
C ASN A 297 4.15 -19.40 7.30
N TYR A 298 3.14 -18.55 7.10
CA TYR A 298 1.75 -18.94 7.14
C TYR A 298 1.29 -19.31 5.74
N LYS A 299 0.37 -20.26 5.68
CA LYS A 299 -0.34 -20.56 4.46
C LYS A 299 -1.43 -19.52 4.26
N ASN A 300 -1.29 -18.70 3.22
CA ASN A 300 -2.19 -17.57 2.99
C ASN A 300 -2.86 -17.63 1.62
N ILE A 301 -3.99 -16.94 1.51
CA ILE A 301 -4.55 -16.50 0.23
C ILE A 301 -4.42 -14.99 0.12
N LEU A 302 -4.35 -14.50 -1.12
CA LEU A 302 -4.38 -13.08 -1.39
C LEU A 302 -5.80 -12.63 -1.71
N VAL A 303 -6.38 -11.75 -0.91
CA VAL A 303 -7.70 -11.17 -1.18
C VAL A 303 -7.55 -9.83 -1.89
N PHE A 304 -8.13 -9.77 -3.09
CA PHE A 304 -8.14 -8.61 -3.96
C PHE A 304 -9.56 -8.07 -4.08
N GLU A 305 -9.82 -6.90 -3.49
CA GLU A 305 -11.11 -6.23 -3.65
C GLU A 305 -11.08 -5.44 -4.94
N HIS A 306 -11.82 -5.89 -5.94
CA HIS A 306 -11.86 -5.24 -7.25
C HIS A 306 -12.84 -4.08 -7.24
N GLY A 307 -12.36 -2.89 -7.62
CA GLY A 307 -13.20 -1.73 -7.81
C GLY A 307 -12.55 -0.61 -8.62
N MET A 308 -11.96 0.36 -7.92
CA MET A 308 -11.59 1.68 -8.47
C MET A 308 -10.19 1.71 -9.11
N GLU A 309 -9.40 0.65 -8.97
CA GLU A 309 -8.04 0.54 -9.54
C GLU A 309 -7.98 0.95 -11.03
N PRO A 310 -8.90 0.53 -11.92
CA PRO A 310 -8.83 0.87 -13.35
C PRO A 310 -8.91 2.37 -13.68
N LYS A 311 -9.27 3.23 -12.70
CA LYS A 311 -9.34 4.69 -12.87
C LYS A 311 -8.08 5.41 -12.41
N HIS A 312 -7.22 4.73 -11.66
CA HIS A 312 -5.94 5.28 -11.23
C HIS A 312 -4.88 5.02 -12.31
N GLN A 313 -3.98 5.98 -12.54
CA GLN A 313 -2.90 5.84 -13.52
C GLN A 313 -2.02 4.60 -13.27
N ASP A 314 -1.85 4.24 -11.99
CA ASP A 314 -1.07 3.08 -11.54
C ASP A 314 -1.89 1.80 -11.35
N GLY A 315 -3.19 1.79 -11.70
CA GLY A 315 -4.05 0.61 -11.54
C GLY A 315 -3.58 -0.58 -12.37
N LEU A 316 -3.13 -0.32 -13.60
CA LEU A 316 -2.55 -1.37 -14.45
C LEU A 316 -1.25 -1.91 -13.86
N LYS A 317 -0.38 -1.04 -13.33
CA LYS A 317 0.84 -1.45 -12.63
C LYS A 317 0.51 -2.42 -11.51
N LEU A 318 -0.49 -2.10 -10.69
CA LEU A 318 -0.91 -2.97 -9.60
C LEU A 318 -1.32 -4.37 -10.09
N PHE A 319 -2.13 -4.47 -11.15
CA PHE A 319 -2.52 -5.76 -11.72
C PHE A 319 -1.31 -6.60 -12.12
N TYR A 320 -0.32 -6.00 -12.79
CA TYR A 320 0.91 -6.69 -13.19
C TYR A 320 1.83 -7.07 -12.03
N LEU A 321 1.71 -6.46 -10.86
CA LEU A 321 2.56 -6.79 -9.70
C LEU A 321 1.88 -7.75 -8.71
N VAL A 322 0.55 -7.86 -8.76
CA VAL A 322 -0.26 -8.58 -7.77
C VAL A 322 -0.93 -9.81 -8.35
N LEU A 323 -1.42 -9.72 -9.59
CA LEU A 323 -2.26 -10.74 -10.23
C LEU A 323 -1.44 -11.50 -11.28
N LEU A 324 -0.46 -12.30 -10.83
CA LEU A 324 0.49 -12.99 -11.70
C LEU A 324 0.44 -14.51 -11.53
N ASN A 325 0.15 -15.24 -12.62
CA ASN A 325 0.38 -16.69 -12.76
C ASN A 325 -0.14 -17.56 -11.59
N LYS A 326 -1.25 -17.14 -10.97
CA LYS A 326 -1.92 -17.85 -9.87
C LYS A 326 -3.33 -18.24 -10.29
N ASP A 327 -3.89 -19.20 -9.56
CA ASP A 327 -5.31 -19.50 -9.67
C ASP A 327 -6.11 -18.32 -9.09
N ILE A 328 -7.17 -17.94 -9.79
CA ILE A 328 -8.00 -16.79 -9.45
C ILE A 328 -9.43 -17.27 -9.21
N TYR A 329 -9.92 -17.04 -8.00
CA TYR A 329 -11.29 -17.28 -7.60
C TYR A 329 -12.05 -15.96 -7.60
N ILE A 330 -13.13 -15.86 -8.35
CA ILE A 330 -13.92 -14.64 -8.46
C ILE A 330 -15.28 -14.91 -7.83
N LEU A 331 -15.62 -14.17 -6.78
CA LEU A 331 -16.96 -14.18 -6.22
C LEU A 331 -17.90 -13.42 -7.16
N THR A 332 -18.85 -14.15 -7.74
CA THR A 332 -19.81 -13.64 -8.72
C THR A 332 -21.19 -13.56 -8.12
N ARG A 333 -21.99 -12.63 -8.65
CA ARG A 333 -23.39 -12.46 -8.30
C ARG A 333 -24.07 -11.79 -9.47
N ASP A 334 -25.33 -12.15 -9.71
CA ASP A 334 -26.19 -11.48 -10.67
C ASP A 334 -26.06 -9.94 -10.56
N PRO A 335 -25.70 -9.24 -11.64
CA PRO A 335 -25.47 -7.79 -11.59
C PRO A 335 -26.69 -6.99 -11.12
N LEU A 336 -27.90 -7.41 -11.46
CA LEU A 336 -29.13 -6.74 -11.03
C LEU A 336 -29.35 -6.91 -9.53
N SER A 337 -29.06 -8.09 -8.98
CA SER A 337 -29.03 -8.38 -7.55
C SER A 337 -27.98 -7.54 -6.81
N ARG A 338 -26.80 -7.31 -7.42
CA ARG A 338 -25.78 -6.40 -6.87
C ARG A 338 -26.27 -4.96 -6.82
N LEU A 339 -26.90 -4.47 -7.90
CA LEU A 339 -27.52 -3.14 -7.94
C LEU A 339 -28.63 -3.00 -6.90
N LYS A 340 -29.46 -4.04 -6.69
CA LYS A 340 -30.45 -4.08 -5.61
C LYS A 340 -29.80 -3.97 -4.24
N THR A 341 -28.75 -4.73 -3.97
CA THR A 341 -28.04 -4.62 -2.69
C THR A 341 -27.42 -3.24 -2.53
N TRP A 342 -26.90 -2.63 -3.59
CA TRP A 342 -26.37 -1.27 -3.56
C TRP A 342 -27.46 -0.23 -3.28
N ALA A 343 -28.60 -0.29 -3.96
CA ALA A 343 -29.71 0.65 -3.74
C ALA A 343 -30.22 0.60 -2.29
N ASN A 344 -30.25 -0.60 -1.72
CA ASN A 344 -30.64 -0.84 -0.33
C ASN A 344 -29.47 -0.71 0.66
N HIS A 345 -28.31 -0.20 0.24
CA HIS A 345 -27.13 -0.14 1.10
C HIS A 345 -27.36 0.80 2.28
N ILE A 346 -27.00 0.32 3.47
CA ILE A 346 -27.06 1.07 4.73
C ILE A 346 -25.67 1.66 4.98
N ILE A 347 -25.61 2.87 5.51
CA ILE A 347 -24.33 3.55 5.77
C ILE A 347 -23.57 2.82 6.88
N ASP A 348 -22.47 2.15 6.53
CA ASP A 348 -21.69 1.31 7.45
C ASP A 348 -21.03 2.09 8.61
N ASP A 349 -20.67 3.36 8.38
CA ASP A 349 -20.06 4.24 9.40
C ASP A 349 -21.09 5.09 10.17
N TYR A 350 -22.39 4.85 9.97
CA TYR A 350 -23.43 5.60 10.67
C TYR A 350 -23.55 5.17 12.13
N VAL A 351 -22.86 5.89 13.01
CA VAL A 351 -23.07 5.78 14.46
C VAL A 351 -24.37 6.51 14.82
N SER A 352 -25.45 5.75 15.01
CA SER A 352 -26.68 6.27 15.60
C SER A 352 -26.38 6.86 16.98
N LEU A 353 -27.00 7.98 17.34
CA LEU A 353 -26.88 8.55 18.69
C LEU A 353 -27.39 7.59 19.77
N ASP A 354 -28.25 6.64 19.39
CA ASP A 354 -28.87 5.65 20.26
C ASP A 354 -28.09 4.32 20.32
N THR A 355 -26.75 4.37 20.22
CA THR A 355 -25.93 3.15 20.39
C THR A 355 -25.97 2.61 21.82
N GLU A 356 -26.22 3.49 22.79
CA GLU A 356 -26.35 3.15 24.20
C GLU A 356 -27.75 3.51 24.70
N PHE A 357 -28.38 2.62 25.48
CA PHE A 357 -29.72 2.83 26.04
C PHE A 357 -29.85 2.17 27.42
N SER A 358 -30.91 2.47 28.15
CA SER A 358 -31.21 1.94 29.48
C SER A 358 -32.55 1.20 29.52
N LEU A 359 -32.88 0.59 30.67
CA LEU A 359 -34.14 -0.14 30.86
C LEU A 359 -35.39 0.74 30.72
N ASP A 360 -35.25 2.07 30.77
CA ASP A 360 -36.36 3.02 30.66
C ASP A 360 -36.51 3.57 29.22
N TYR A 361 -35.65 3.12 28.29
CA TYR A 361 -35.70 3.59 26.91
C TYR A 361 -36.97 3.09 26.20
N ASP A 362 -37.73 4.03 25.64
CA ASP A 362 -38.98 3.76 24.94
C ASP A 362 -38.75 3.61 23.43
N PHE A 363 -39.04 2.42 22.90
CA PHE A 363 -38.98 2.11 21.46
C PHE A 363 -40.32 2.33 20.74
N SER A 364 -41.32 2.95 21.38
CA SER A 364 -42.64 3.19 20.77
C SER A 364 -42.58 4.03 19.49
N GLN A 365 -41.59 4.92 19.37
CA GLN A 365 -41.35 5.76 18.18
C GLN A 365 -40.50 5.07 17.09
N GLY A 366 -40.16 3.79 17.27
CA GLY A 366 -39.35 3.01 16.33
C GLY A 366 -37.84 3.21 16.51
N PHE A 367 -37.05 2.44 15.74
CA PHE A 367 -35.58 2.48 15.83
C PHE A 367 -34.99 3.49 14.85
N LYS A 368 -34.08 4.35 15.33
CA LYS A 368 -33.28 5.28 14.51
C LYS A 368 -31.88 4.74 14.23
N TRP A 369 -31.76 3.41 14.17
CA TRP A 369 -30.49 2.70 14.06
C TRP A 369 -30.01 2.49 12.63
N ILE A 370 -30.88 2.68 11.65
CA ILE A 370 -30.63 2.39 10.24
C ILE A 370 -30.75 3.68 9.43
N LYS A 371 -29.78 3.89 8.54
CA LYS A 371 -29.81 4.95 7.55
C LYS A 371 -29.36 4.42 6.20
N TYR A 372 -30.21 4.52 5.20
CA TYR A 372 -29.90 4.17 3.82
C TYR A 372 -28.95 5.21 3.22
N ALA A 373 -27.97 4.73 2.47
CA ALA A 373 -26.97 5.57 1.79
C ALA A 373 -27.63 6.53 0.78
N PHE A 374 -28.79 6.16 0.24
CA PHE A 374 -29.53 6.92 -0.76
C PHE A 374 -30.93 7.23 -0.24
N GLY A 375 -31.13 8.39 0.39
CA GLY A 375 -32.46 8.82 0.87
C GLY A 375 -32.68 8.84 2.39
N GLY A 376 -31.70 8.44 3.19
CA GLY A 376 -31.77 8.57 4.65
C GLY A 376 -32.66 7.51 5.30
N ASP A 377 -33.92 7.80 5.58
CA ASP A 377 -34.81 6.91 6.35
C ASP A 377 -35.45 5.79 5.50
N LYS A 378 -35.42 5.97 4.18
CA LYS A 378 -35.85 5.01 3.17
C LYS A 378 -34.99 5.19 1.92
N VAL A 379 -35.03 4.20 1.04
CA VAL A 379 -34.35 4.29 -0.25
C VAL A 379 -35.04 5.34 -1.14
N ASP A 380 -34.24 6.25 -1.69
CA ASP A 380 -34.62 7.19 -2.75
C ASP A 380 -33.82 6.87 -4.01
N LEU A 381 -34.49 6.28 -4.99
CA LEU A 381 -33.87 5.93 -6.28
C LEU A 381 -33.42 7.15 -7.09
N ASN A 382 -33.92 8.36 -6.83
CA ASN A 382 -33.39 9.56 -7.49
C ASN A 382 -32.04 9.97 -6.91
N GLN A 383 -31.78 9.65 -5.63
CA GLN A 383 -30.50 9.83 -4.98
C GLN A 383 -29.58 8.62 -5.14
N PHE A 384 -30.12 7.49 -5.63
CA PHE A 384 -29.31 6.37 -6.07
C PHE A 384 -28.40 6.85 -7.17
N VAL A 385 -27.17 7.20 -6.78
CA VAL A 385 -26.16 7.64 -7.72
C VAL A 385 -25.98 6.45 -8.66
N TYR A 386 -26.35 6.62 -9.93
CA TYR A 386 -25.84 5.82 -11.02
C TYR A 386 -24.33 6.10 -11.10
N SER A 387 -23.60 5.65 -10.09
CA SER A 387 -22.19 5.90 -10.01
C SER A 387 -21.61 4.93 -11.04
N GLY A 388 -21.03 5.50 -12.09
CA GLY A 388 -20.27 4.75 -13.09
C GLY A 388 -19.33 3.68 -12.50
N PRO A 389 -18.72 3.83 -11.29
CA PRO A 389 -18.03 2.72 -10.63
C PRO A 389 -18.87 1.45 -10.48
N ILE A 390 -20.07 1.51 -9.90
CA ILE A 390 -20.77 0.29 -9.50
C ILE A 390 -21.48 -0.37 -10.66
N THR A 391 -21.96 0.40 -11.63
CA THR A 391 -22.53 -0.14 -12.87
C THR A 391 -21.44 -0.80 -13.73
N ASN A 392 -20.25 -0.20 -13.82
CA ASN A 392 -19.13 -0.82 -14.51
C ASN A 392 -18.59 -2.05 -13.74
N GLU A 393 -18.30 -1.95 -12.45
CA GLU A 393 -17.80 -3.07 -11.62
C GLU A 393 -18.77 -4.24 -11.52
N SER A 394 -20.08 -3.95 -11.62
CA SER A 394 -21.14 -4.96 -11.66
C SER A 394 -21.13 -5.76 -12.96
N MET A 395 -20.67 -5.16 -14.06
CA MET A 395 -20.74 -5.74 -15.40
C MET A 395 -19.35 -6.09 -15.99
N SER A 396 -18.24 -5.74 -15.35
CA SER A 396 -16.88 -5.74 -15.95
C SER A 396 -16.01 -6.96 -15.67
N VAL A 397 -16.57 -8.13 -15.32
CA VAL A 397 -15.76 -9.34 -15.02
C VAL A 397 -14.81 -9.67 -16.18
N ASP A 398 -15.31 -9.73 -17.41
CA ASP A 398 -14.50 -10.09 -18.59
C ASP A 398 -13.42 -9.04 -18.88
N SER A 399 -13.75 -7.75 -18.76
CA SER A 399 -12.78 -6.67 -18.96
C SER A 399 -11.68 -6.65 -17.90
N PHE A 400 -11.98 -7.11 -16.68
CA PHE A 400 -10.98 -7.27 -15.64
C PHE A 400 -10.08 -8.47 -15.97
N ILE A 401 -10.67 -9.62 -16.30
CA ILE A 401 -9.94 -10.84 -16.67
C ILE A 401 -9.01 -10.60 -17.85
N SER A 402 -9.42 -9.81 -18.85
CA SER A 402 -8.60 -9.51 -20.02
C SER A 402 -7.34 -8.68 -19.73
N LYS A 403 -7.18 -8.14 -18.52
CA LYS A 403 -6.08 -7.24 -18.13
C LYS A 403 -5.08 -7.89 -17.17
N ILE A 404 -5.30 -9.13 -16.77
CA ILE A 404 -4.55 -9.79 -15.72
C ILE A 404 -3.93 -11.08 -16.24
N ASN A 405 -2.85 -11.53 -15.61
CA ASN A 405 -2.18 -12.78 -15.97
C ASN A 405 -2.50 -13.86 -14.93
N TYR A 406 -2.95 -15.03 -15.36
CA TYR A 406 -3.48 -16.05 -14.46
C TYR A 406 -3.17 -17.46 -14.96
N ASN A 407 -3.21 -18.43 -14.04
CA ASN A 407 -3.14 -19.84 -14.40
C ASN A 407 -4.53 -20.39 -14.75
N LYS A 408 -5.48 -20.31 -13.82
CA LYS A 408 -6.87 -20.71 -14.01
C LYS A 408 -7.83 -19.73 -13.36
N ILE A 409 -9.05 -19.66 -13.88
CA ILE A 409 -10.14 -18.87 -13.31
C ILE A 409 -11.23 -19.81 -12.82
N PHE A 410 -11.67 -19.58 -11.60
CA PHE A 410 -12.79 -20.25 -10.97
C PHE A 410 -13.82 -19.20 -10.56
N TYR A 411 -15.08 -19.49 -10.85
CA TYR A 411 -16.19 -18.66 -10.39
C TYR A 411 -16.81 -19.32 -9.17
N ILE A 412 -17.04 -18.51 -8.13
CA ILE A 412 -17.84 -18.89 -6.97
C ILE A 412 -19.13 -18.11 -7.09
N ASP A 413 -20.25 -18.79 -7.29
CA ASP A 413 -21.55 -18.14 -7.29
C ASP A 413 -21.92 -17.69 -5.88
N PHE A 414 -22.61 -16.57 -5.77
CA PHE A 414 -23.09 -16.03 -4.49
C PHE A 414 -23.91 -17.05 -3.68
N HIS A 415 -24.64 -17.94 -4.35
CA HIS A 415 -25.42 -18.97 -3.67
C HIS A 415 -24.55 -20.07 -3.06
N GLU A 416 -23.31 -20.26 -3.54
CA GLU A 416 -22.36 -21.23 -2.98
C GLU A 416 -21.76 -20.76 -1.66
N ILE A 417 -21.80 -19.47 -1.34
CA ILE A 417 -21.33 -18.95 -0.05
C ILE A 417 -22.45 -18.91 1.02
N TYR A 418 -23.54 -19.65 0.81
CA TYR A 418 -24.51 -19.99 1.86
C TYR A 418 -24.03 -21.19 2.68
N PRO A 419 -24.61 -21.44 3.88
CA PRO A 419 -24.07 -22.43 4.80
C PRO A 419 -23.77 -23.81 4.23
N GLU A 420 -24.66 -24.34 3.37
CA GLU A 420 -24.48 -25.67 2.77
C GLU A 420 -23.36 -25.67 1.71
N GLY A 421 -23.35 -24.69 0.80
CA GLY A 421 -22.34 -24.58 -0.25
C GLY A 421 -20.95 -24.21 0.26
N MET A 422 -20.86 -23.41 1.34
CA MET A 422 -19.57 -22.90 1.82
C MET A 422 -18.65 -24.01 2.32
N LEU A 423 -19.23 -25.08 2.85
CA LEU A 423 -18.49 -26.26 3.25
C LEU A 423 -17.87 -26.96 2.06
N ASP A 424 -18.57 -27.02 0.94
CA ASP A 424 -18.05 -27.65 -0.26
C ASP A 424 -16.93 -26.81 -0.87
N VAL A 425 -17.06 -25.48 -0.84
CA VAL A 425 -15.96 -24.55 -1.18
C VAL A 425 -14.72 -24.79 -0.30
N PHE A 426 -14.89 -24.94 1.01
CA PHE A 426 -13.75 -25.17 1.92
C PHE A 426 -13.19 -26.60 1.86
N LYS A 427 -14.02 -27.62 1.60
CA LYS A 427 -13.54 -28.96 1.28
C LYS A 427 -12.70 -28.93 0.00
N TYR A 428 -13.18 -28.23 -1.04
CA TYR A 428 -12.45 -28.06 -2.27
C TYR A 428 -11.07 -27.39 -2.02
N PHE A 429 -11.03 -26.32 -1.22
CA PHE A 429 -9.76 -25.67 -0.87
C PHE A 429 -8.83 -26.55 -0.02
N LYS A 430 -9.39 -27.34 0.90
CA LYS A 430 -8.63 -28.35 1.64
C LYS A 430 -8.05 -29.41 0.70
N ASP A 431 -8.83 -29.93 -0.23
CA ASP A 431 -8.41 -31.05 -1.07
C ASP A 431 -7.39 -30.61 -2.14
N ASN A 432 -7.53 -29.41 -2.70
CA ASN A 432 -6.65 -28.90 -3.76
C ASN A 432 -5.43 -28.16 -3.23
N TYR A 433 -5.57 -27.48 -2.09
CA TYR A 433 -4.51 -26.63 -1.56
C TYR A 433 -4.12 -26.99 -0.15
N ASN A 434 -4.72 -27.97 0.54
CA ASN A 434 -4.40 -28.32 1.93
C ASN A 434 -4.53 -27.13 2.91
N PHE A 435 -5.63 -26.36 2.78
CA PHE A 435 -6.07 -25.40 3.79
C PHE A 435 -6.90 -26.07 4.91
N PRO A 436 -6.98 -25.46 6.10
CA PRO A 436 -7.84 -25.96 7.17
C PRO A 436 -9.33 -25.86 6.80
N ILE A 437 -10.15 -26.65 7.51
CA ILE A 437 -11.61 -26.61 7.42
C ILE A 437 -12.19 -26.38 8.82
N ILE A 438 -13.13 -25.44 8.93
CA ILE A 438 -13.88 -25.24 10.17
C ILE A 438 -14.81 -26.44 10.37
N GLN A 439 -14.62 -27.18 11.47
CA GLN A 439 -15.43 -28.38 11.77
C GLN A 439 -16.80 -28.04 12.37
N ASN A 440 -16.95 -26.88 12.99
CA ASN A 440 -18.19 -26.51 13.65
C ASN A 440 -19.16 -25.85 12.65
N MET A 441 -20.17 -26.61 12.24
CA MET A 441 -21.19 -26.22 11.28
C MET A 441 -22.01 -25.00 11.73
N ASP A 442 -22.12 -24.77 13.04
CA ASP A 442 -22.79 -23.60 13.59
C ASP A 442 -22.13 -22.29 13.17
N PHE A 443 -20.90 -22.30 12.64
CA PHE A 443 -20.25 -21.10 12.12
C PHE A 443 -20.91 -20.59 10.85
N PHE A 444 -21.37 -21.49 9.96
CA PHE A 444 -21.83 -21.11 8.64
C PHE A 444 -23.26 -20.56 8.61
N GLN A 445 -24.01 -20.69 9.70
CA GLN A 445 -25.41 -20.25 9.79
C GLN A 445 -25.58 -18.73 10.01
N TYR A 446 -24.50 -17.99 10.20
CA TYR A 446 -24.53 -16.55 10.53
C TYR A 446 -24.50 -15.68 9.27
N SER A 447 -25.26 -14.58 9.27
CA SER A 447 -25.34 -13.63 8.15
C SER A 447 -25.39 -12.17 8.62
N LEU A 448 -24.92 -11.25 7.76
CA LEU A 448 -25.12 -9.80 7.88
C LEU A 448 -26.09 -9.24 6.82
N GLY A 449 -26.66 -10.08 5.96
CA GLY A 449 -27.42 -9.62 4.78
C GLY A 449 -28.88 -9.26 5.04
N GLY A 450 -29.43 -9.64 6.20
CA GLY A 450 -30.82 -9.37 6.59
C GLY A 450 -31.00 -8.03 7.31
N SER A 451 -32.23 -7.51 7.34
CA SER A 451 -32.55 -6.30 8.13
C SER A 451 -32.20 -6.46 9.61
N GLU A 452 -32.34 -7.69 10.15
CA GLU A 452 -31.95 -8.04 11.51
C GLU A 452 -30.43 -7.85 11.73
N GLY A 453 -29.59 -8.40 10.86
CA GLY A 453 -28.13 -8.26 10.95
C GLY A 453 -27.67 -6.80 10.90
N TYR A 454 -28.30 -5.96 10.07
CA TYR A 454 -27.96 -4.54 9.95
C TYR A 454 -28.29 -3.72 11.20
N LEU A 455 -29.33 -4.07 11.97
CA LEU A 455 -29.64 -3.40 13.24
C LEU A 455 -28.46 -3.48 14.23
N PHE A 456 -27.65 -4.53 14.13
CA PHE A 456 -26.53 -4.84 15.02
C PHE A 456 -25.17 -4.89 14.32
N ALA A 457 -25.07 -4.37 13.09
CA ALA A 457 -23.80 -4.24 12.37
C ALA A 457 -22.80 -3.40 13.18
N ILE A 458 -23.31 -2.31 13.76
CA ILE A 458 -22.67 -1.55 14.84
C ILE A 458 -23.23 -2.07 16.17
N PRO A 459 -22.39 -2.32 17.18
CA PRO A 459 -22.85 -2.80 18.48
C PRO A 459 -23.90 -1.87 19.12
N ARG A 460 -24.81 -2.45 19.90
CA ARG A 460 -25.74 -1.71 20.77
C ARG A 460 -25.51 -2.11 22.22
N ILE A 461 -25.63 -1.16 23.15
CA ILE A 461 -25.27 -1.35 24.55
C ILE A 461 -26.46 -1.00 25.44
N LEU A 462 -26.92 -1.96 26.23
CA LEU A 462 -27.87 -1.74 27.31
C LEU A 462 -27.07 -1.52 28.61
N ASN A 463 -27.14 -0.31 29.14
CA ASN A 463 -26.57 0.08 30.42
C ASN A 463 -27.63 -0.08 31.52
N ILE A 464 -27.26 -0.76 32.60
CA ILE A 464 -28.13 -0.97 33.77
C ILE A 464 -27.40 -0.48 35.01
N TYR A 465 -28.02 0.45 35.72
CA TYR A 465 -27.51 1.03 36.96
C TYR A 465 -28.39 0.56 38.11
N GLU A 466 -27.83 -0.23 39.03
CA GLU A 466 -28.55 -0.75 40.19
C GLU A 466 -27.58 -0.89 41.37
N ASN A 467 -27.93 -0.35 42.54
CA ASN A 467 -27.15 -0.48 43.78
C ASN A 467 -25.63 -0.18 43.64
N CYS A 468 -25.28 0.89 42.92
CA CYS A 468 -23.91 1.32 42.61
C CYS A 468 -23.11 0.39 41.66
N ASP A 469 -23.68 -0.73 41.22
CA ASP A 469 -23.13 -1.52 40.11
C ASP A 469 -23.59 -0.94 38.76
N ASN A 470 -22.73 -1.05 37.76
CA ASN A 470 -23.02 -0.73 36.36
C ASN A 470 -22.83 -1.99 35.52
N TYR A 471 -23.89 -2.47 34.90
CA TYR A 471 -23.87 -3.64 34.03
C TYR A 471 -23.98 -3.20 32.56
N LYS A 472 -23.12 -3.75 31.70
CA LYS A 472 -23.18 -3.51 30.26
C LYS A 472 -23.52 -4.79 29.51
N ILE A 473 -24.69 -4.80 28.89
CA ILE A 473 -25.12 -5.86 27.98
C ILE A 473 -24.90 -5.39 26.54
N PHE A 474 -24.09 -6.11 25.78
CA PHE A 474 -23.78 -5.80 24.40
C PHE A 474 -24.61 -6.66 23.45
N PHE A 475 -25.16 -6.04 22.43
CA PHE A 475 -25.80 -6.69 21.29
C PHE A 475 -24.90 -6.51 20.08
N PHE A 476 -24.49 -7.63 19.49
CA PHE A 476 -23.58 -7.66 18.35
C PHE A 476 -24.21 -8.47 17.22
N SER A 477 -23.93 -8.11 15.98
CA SER A 477 -24.15 -9.01 14.85
C SER A 477 -23.46 -10.36 15.07
N SER A 478 -24.11 -11.43 14.63
CA SER A 478 -23.61 -12.80 14.65
C SER A 478 -22.27 -12.99 13.96
N LEU A 479 -21.92 -12.15 12.95
CA LEU A 479 -20.59 -12.14 12.33
C LEU A 479 -19.48 -11.59 13.23
N ARG A 480 -19.78 -11.19 14.47
CA ARG A 480 -18.77 -10.90 15.50
C ARG A 480 -18.64 -12.01 16.55
N LEU A 481 -19.53 -13.00 16.54
CA LEU A 481 -19.57 -14.07 17.55
C LEU A 481 -18.26 -14.85 17.63
N TYR A 482 -17.60 -15.00 16.49
CA TYR A 482 -16.31 -15.66 16.40
C TYR A 482 -15.23 -15.04 17.30
N PHE A 483 -15.19 -13.71 17.45
CA PHE A 483 -14.22 -13.05 18.33
C PHE A 483 -14.48 -13.30 19.82
N VAL A 484 -15.72 -13.64 20.17
CA VAL A 484 -16.11 -14.03 21.53
C VAL A 484 -15.82 -15.52 21.78
N LYS A 485 -16.02 -16.37 20.77
CA LYS A 485 -15.79 -17.82 20.87
C LYS A 485 -14.33 -18.23 20.73
N ILE A 486 -13.55 -17.57 19.88
CA ILE A 486 -12.15 -17.96 19.58
C ILE A 486 -11.18 -16.90 20.09
N LYS A 487 -10.60 -17.17 21.26
CA LYS A 487 -9.75 -16.21 22.00
C LYS A 487 -8.30 -16.14 21.51
N ASN A 488 -7.82 -17.15 20.79
CA ASN A 488 -6.40 -17.30 20.41
C ASN A 488 -5.97 -16.56 19.13
N ILE A 489 -6.83 -15.70 18.58
CA ILE A 489 -6.58 -15.08 17.28
C ILE A 489 -5.87 -13.76 17.47
N ASP A 490 -4.77 -13.61 16.75
CA ASP A 490 -4.01 -12.38 16.72
C ASP A 490 -4.71 -11.35 15.81
N ILE A 491 -5.61 -10.58 16.41
CA ILE A 491 -6.37 -9.53 15.74
C ILE A 491 -5.67 -8.17 15.78
N ARG A 492 -4.44 -8.10 16.32
CA ARG A 492 -3.64 -6.85 16.38
C ARG A 492 -3.40 -6.23 15.00
N TYR A 493 -3.51 -7.05 13.95
CA TYR A 493 -3.29 -6.68 12.56
C TYR A 493 -4.60 -6.52 11.74
N THR A 494 -5.76 -6.63 12.40
CA THR A 494 -7.06 -6.28 11.78
C THR A 494 -7.35 -4.81 12.02
N LEU A 495 -7.63 -4.03 10.97
CA LEU A 495 -7.91 -2.59 11.02
C LEU A 495 -9.21 -2.20 11.75
N PHE A 496 -9.76 -3.06 12.61
CA PHE A 496 -10.89 -2.76 13.50
C PHE A 496 -10.36 -2.56 14.93
N PRO A 497 -9.64 -1.47 15.25
CA PRO A 497 -8.71 -1.45 16.37
C PRO A 497 -9.36 -0.95 17.67
N ILE A 498 -10.68 -0.79 17.73
CA ILE A 498 -11.33 -0.19 18.92
C ILE A 498 -12.32 -1.14 19.62
N HIS A 499 -12.85 -2.17 18.95
CA HIS A 499 -13.87 -3.05 19.56
C HIS A 499 -13.42 -4.48 19.82
N ASN A 500 -12.21 -4.85 19.40
CA ASN A 500 -11.82 -6.25 19.24
C ASN A 500 -11.16 -6.85 20.49
N ASP A 501 -10.39 -6.06 21.26
CA ASP A 501 -9.82 -6.51 22.54
C ASP A 501 -10.85 -6.58 23.68
N MET A 502 -11.91 -5.77 23.61
CA MET A 502 -13.03 -5.87 24.55
C MET A 502 -13.87 -7.13 24.31
N GLN A 503 -14.21 -7.46 23.06
CA GLN A 503 -15.03 -8.63 22.73
C GLN A 503 -14.44 -9.95 23.25
N LYS A 504 -13.11 -10.09 23.22
CA LYS A 504 -12.39 -11.27 23.75
C LYS A 504 -12.62 -11.52 25.26
N LYS A 505 -12.96 -10.47 26.01
CA LYS A 505 -13.23 -10.53 27.46
C LYS A 505 -14.69 -10.83 27.79
N LEU A 506 -15.56 -10.81 26.79
CA LEU A 506 -16.99 -11.08 26.95
C LEU A 506 -17.29 -12.57 26.82
N ILE A 507 -18.49 -12.96 27.26
CA ILE A 507 -19.08 -14.28 27.07
C ILE A 507 -20.43 -14.16 26.37
N ASP A 508 -20.80 -15.16 25.57
CA ASP A 508 -22.12 -15.26 24.94
C ASP A 508 -23.16 -15.70 25.98
N ILE A 509 -24.07 -14.79 26.32
CA ILE A 509 -25.17 -14.99 27.29
C ILE A 509 -26.54 -15.11 26.61
N SER A 510 -26.57 -15.19 25.27
CA SER A 510 -27.81 -15.18 24.50
C SER A 510 -28.81 -16.25 24.95
N LYS A 511 -28.32 -17.43 25.35
CA LYS A 511 -29.18 -18.56 25.78
C LYS A 511 -30.10 -18.22 26.97
N TYR A 512 -29.78 -17.18 27.72
CA TYR A 512 -30.55 -16.75 28.89
C TYR A 512 -31.67 -15.75 28.54
N PHE A 513 -31.51 -15.02 27.43
CA PHE A 513 -32.34 -13.85 27.11
C PHE A 513 -33.11 -13.98 25.80
N ILE A 514 -32.59 -14.72 24.82
CA ILE A 514 -33.19 -14.84 23.48
C ILE A 514 -33.29 -16.30 23.02
N ASN A 515 -34.29 -16.57 22.19
CA ASN A 515 -34.41 -17.86 21.52
C ASN A 515 -33.63 -17.85 20.20
N LYS A 516 -32.47 -18.50 20.19
CA LYS A 516 -31.57 -18.59 19.02
C LYS A 516 -32.19 -19.26 17.78
N LYS A 517 -33.32 -19.95 17.91
CA LYS A 517 -34.05 -20.46 16.74
C LYS A 517 -34.70 -19.34 15.93
N TYR A 518 -35.11 -18.27 16.61
CA TYR A 518 -35.82 -17.13 16.02
C TYR A 518 -34.87 -15.95 15.73
N TYR A 519 -33.90 -15.69 16.61
CA TYR A 519 -32.92 -14.60 16.47
C TYR A 519 -31.53 -15.18 16.16
N LYS A 520 -31.17 -15.18 14.88
CA LYS A 520 -29.92 -15.81 14.39
C LYS A 520 -28.85 -14.81 13.99
N ASP A 521 -29.24 -13.59 13.64
CA ASP A 521 -28.33 -12.60 13.07
C ASP A 521 -27.66 -11.70 14.12
N PHE A 522 -28.04 -11.81 15.39
CA PHE A 522 -27.36 -11.16 16.51
C PHE A 522 -27.19 -12.06 17.73
N PHE A 523 -26.28 -11.67 18.63
CA PHE A 523 -26.06 -12.32 19.90
C PHE A 523 -25.86 -11.29 21.02
N ILE A 524 -26.06 -11.75 22.25
CA ILE A 524 -25.95 -10.95 23.46
C ILE A 524 -24.70 -11.39 24.22
N ALA A 525 -23.88 -10.41 24.62
CA ALA A 525 -22.64 -10.64 25.35
C ALA A 525 -22.47 -9.70 26.54
N MET A 526 -21.72 -10.16 27.53
CA MET A 526 -21.41 -9.41 28.76
C MET A 526 -20.08 -9.91 29.34
N SER A 527 -19.43 -9.14 30.20
CA SER A 527 -18.26 -9.65 30.91
C SER A 527 -18.65 -10.78 31.86
N GLN A 528 -17.74 -11.74 32.09
CA GLN A 528 -18.00 -12.85 33.01
C GLN A 528 -18.39 -12.36 34.41
N VAL A 529 -17.67 -11.37 34.93
CA VAL A 529 -17.85 -10.82 36.29
C VAL A 529 -19.21 -10.13 36.44
N GLU A 530 -19.60 -9.29 35.47
CA GLU A 530 -20.90 -8.62 35.50
C GLU A 530 -22.05 -9.64 35.36
N PHE A 531 -21.86 -10.67 34.52
CA PHE A 531 -22.88 -11.70 34.34
C PHE A 531 -23.11 -12.51 35.62
N GLU A 532 -22.05 -12.91 36.33
CA GLU A 532 -22.17 -13.63 37.59
C GLU A 532 -22.92 -12.84 38.65
N LYS A 533 -22.62 -11.53 38.78
CA LYS A 533 -23.35 -10.62 39.67
C LYS A 533 -24.82 -10.48 39.27
N LEU A 534 -25.08 -10.26 37.99
CA LEU A 534 -26.45 -10.13 37.46
C LEU A 534 -27.24 -11.41 37.70
N TYR A 535 -26.65 -12.58 37.46
CA TYR A 535 -27.28 -13.89 37.62
C TYR A 535 -27.62 -14.21 39.09
N GLN A 536 -26.84 -13.72 40.04
CA GLN A 536 -27.11 -13.87 41.48
C GLN A 536 -28.27 -12.97 41.95
N ASN A 537 -28.49 -11.83 41.30
CA ASN A 537 -29.61 -10.93 41.59
C ASN A 537 -30.85 -11.34 40.78
N SER A 538 -31.63 -12.30 41.28
CA SER A 538 -32.80 -12.85 40.58
C SER A 538 -33.82 -11.79 40.14
N TYR A 539 -34.09 -10.80 41.00
CA TYR A 539 -35.02 -9.72 40.67
C TYR A 539 -34.53 -8.88 39.49
N LEU A 540 -33.26 -8.43 39.51
CA LEU A 540 -32.70 -7.65 38.42
C LEU A 540 -32.59 -8.49 37.14
N PHE A 541 -32.18 -9.75 37.26
CA PHE A 541 -32.08 -10.68 36.14
C PHE A 541 -33.43 -10.85 35.42
N ASP A 542 -34.51 -11.07 36.17
CA ASP A 542 -35.85 -11.22 35.59
C ASP A 542 -36.36 -9.90 34.98
N LYS A 543 -36.09 -8.76 35.62
CA LYS A 543 -36.40 -7.43 35.06
C LYS A 543 -35.71 -7.23 33.70
N VAL A 544 -34.41 -7.51 33.62
CA VAL A 544 -33.62 -7.43 32.39
C VAL A 544 -34.15 -8.41 31.34
N LYS A 545 -34.50 -9.63 31.73
CA LYS A 545 -35.04 -10.64 30.83
C LYS A 545 -36.37 -10.22 30.21
N ILE A 546 -37.30 -9.70 31.01
CA ILE A 546 -38.59 -9.17 30.52
C ILE A 546 -38.34 -8.01 29.56
N TYR A 547 -37.42 -7.10 29.91
CA TYR A 547 -37.08 -5.98 29.05
C TYR A 547 -36.50 -6.44 27.70
N ILE A 548 -35.54 -7.37 27.68
CA ILE A 548 -34.96 -7.88 26.43
C ILE A 548 -36.03 -8.60 25.59
N GLN A 549 -36.96 -9.34 26.21
CA GLN A 549 -38.09 -9.93 25.48
C GLN A 549 -39.01 -8.88 24.85
N HIS A 550 -39.25 -7.76 25.54
CA HIS A 550 -40.01 -6.65 24.98
C HIS A 550 -39.24 -5.99 23.82
N LEU A 551 -37.94 -5.76 23.98
CA LEU A 551 -37.06 -5.26 22.93
C LEU A 551 -37.10 -6.14 21.68
N CYS A 552 -37.03 -7.47 21.83
CA CYS A 552 -37.12 -8.43 20.73
C CYS A 552 -38.42 -8.27 19.92
N LYS A 553 -39.58 -8.05 20.58
CA LYS A 553 -40.85 -7.78 19.88
C LYS A 553 -40.82 -6.48 19.07
N ASN A 554 -40.13 -5.45 19.58
CA ASN A 554 -39.97 -4.21 18.83
C ASN A 554 -39.00 -4.38 17.66
N ILE A 555 -37.94 -5.17 17.83
CA ILE A 555 -37.01 -5.56 16.76
C ILE A 555 -37.78 -6.26 15.63
N ASP A 556 -38.68 -7.21 15.92
CA ASP A 556 -39.49 -7.88 14.91
C ASP A 556 -40.34 -6.90 14.09
N LYS A 557 -40.98 -5.93 14.78
CA LYS A 557 -41.75 -4.86 14.12
C LYS A 557 -40.85 -4.03 13.20
N GLN A 558 -39.66 -3.66 13.67
CA GLN A 558 -38.71 -2.89 12.88
C GLN A 558 -38.21 -3.67 11.67
N ILE A 559 -37.90 -4.96 11.82
CA ILE A 559 -37.46 -5.82 10.70
C ILE A 559 -38.52 -5.84 9.59
N ASN A 560 -39.80 -5.97 9.95
CA ASN A 560 -40.90 -5.92 8.99
C ASN A 560 -40.95 -4.57 8.25
N LEU A 561 -40.87 -3.46 9.00
CA LEU A 561 -40.82 -2.11 8.42
C LEU A 561 -39.65 -1.94 7.45
N GLU A 562 -38.45 -2.38 7.82
CA GLU A 562 -37.27 -2.28 6.95
C GLU A 562 -37.37 -3.18 5.72
N ASN A 563 -37.98 -4.36 5.84
CA ASN A 563 -38.22 -5.23 4.69
C ASN A 563 -39.23 -4.62 3.70
N GLU A 564 -40.21 -3.87 4.17
CA GLU A 564 -41.17 -3.14 3.32
C GLU A 564 -40.53 -1.95 2.59
N LYS A 565 -39.57 -1.27 3.21
CA LYS A 565 -38.84 -0.14 2.60
C LYS A 565 -37.90 -0.55 1.47
N LYS A 566 -37.48 -1.82 1.42
CA LYS A 566 -36.47 -2.30 0.47
C LYS A 566 -36.97 -2.29 -0.97
N ILE A 567 -36.14 -1.74 -1.84
CA ILE A 567 -36.33 -1.78 -3.29
C ILE A 567 -36.06 -3.19 -3.81
N LYS A 568 -36.90 -3.65 -4.76
CA LYS A 568 -36.75 -4.93 -5.45
C LYS A 568 -36.06 -4.72 -6.80
N GLU A 569 -35.54 -5.80 -7.39
CA GLU A 569 -34.91 -5.77 -8.72
C GLU A 569 -35.84 -5.21 -9.81
N LYS A 570 -37.13 -5.57 -9.75
CA LYS A 570 -38.13 -5.03 -10.69
C LYS A 570 -38.26 -3.50 -10.61
N ASP A 571 -38.09 -2.93 -9.42
CA ASP A 571 -38.25 -1.49 -9.19
C ASP A 571 -37.05 -0.74 -9.80
N ILE A 572 -35.85 -1.35 -9.72
CA ILE A 572 -34.65 -0.86 -10.40
C ILE A 572 -34.80 -0.95 -11.91
N LEU A 573 -35.29 -2.07 -12.44
CA LEU A 573 -35.54 -2.22 -13.88
C LEU A 573 -36.54 -1.20 -14.40
N LEU A 574 -37.60 -0.91 -13.63
CA LEU A 574 -38.59 0.11 -13.98
C LEU A 574 -37.99 1.52 -13.93
N PHE A 575 -37.09 1.78 -12.98
CA PHE A 575 -36.40 3.07 -12.87
C PHE A 575 -35.37 3.32 -13.99
N LEU A 576 -34.73 2.25 -14.50
CA LEU A 576 -33.75 2.33 -15.59
C LEU A 576 -34.36 2.36 -17.00
N ARG A 577 -35.67 2.08 -17.14
CA ARG A 577 -36.42 2.19 -18.39
C ARG A 577 -36.83 3.64 -18.63
#